data_AF-A0A2U1KFH8-F1
#
_entry.id   AF-A0A2U1KFH8-F1
#
_cell.length_a   1.000
_cell.length_b   1.000
_cell.length_c   1.000
_cell.angle_alpha   90.00
_cell.angle_beta   90.00
_cell.angle_gamma   90.00
#
_symmetry.space_group_name_H-M   'P 1'
#
loop_
_entity.id
_entity.type
_entity.pdbx_description
1 polymer ?
#
loop_
_entity_poly.entity_id
_entity_poly.type
_entity_poly.pdbx_seq_one_letter_code
_entity_poly.pdbx_strand_id
1 'polypeptide(L)'
;MKEASAEVIANARSAIFKQSESLEGTCASIKGYDFNNGINYSELLKSLVSTGFQASNLGDAIDTVNQMVPTTNSLLLDSSA
;
A
#
# COMPACT_ATOMS: atom_id res chain seq x y z
N MET A 1 -45.56 -13.40 -1.27
CA MET A 1 -44.88 -12.37 -2.11
C MET A 1 -44.26 -11.25 -1.28
N LYS A 2 -45.00 -10.55 -0.40
CA LYS A 2 -44.43 -9.47 0.44
C LYS A 2 -43.37 -9.94 1.45
N GLU A 3 -43.56 -11.07 2.11
CA GLU A 3 -42.61 -11.59 3.11
C GLU A 3 -41.28 -12.02 2.50
N ALA A 4 -41.31 -12.71 1.34
CA ALA A 4 -40.10 -13.08 0.61
C ALA A 4 -39.26 -11.85 0.19
N SER A 5 -39.92 -10.74 -0.16
CA SER A 5 -39.22 -9.48 -0.46
C SER A 5 -38.61 -8.85 0.80
N ALA A 6 -39.27 -8.95 1.96
CA ALA A 6 -38.75 -8.39 3.21
C ALA A 6 -37.53 -9.19 3.72
N GLU A 7 -37.56 -10.50 3.57
CA GLU A 7 -36.45 -11.40 3.93
C GLU A 7 -35.20 -11.13 3.06
N VAL A 8 -35.38 -10.98 1.74
CA VAL A 8 -34.27 -10.64 0.83
C VAL A 8 -33.60 -9.32 1.23
N ILE A 9 -34.39 -8.31 1.61
CA ILE A 9 -33.87 -7.02 2.07
C ILE A 9 -33.16 -7.16 3.43
N ALA A 10 -33.69 -7.96 4.35
CA ALA A 10 -33.04 -8.23 5.64
C ALA A 10 -31.69 -8.93 5.45
N ASN A 11 -31.61 -9.90 4.55
CA ASN A 11 -30.37 -10.61 4.23
C ASN A 11 -29.35 -9.71 3.53
N ALA A 12 -29.78 -8.91 2.56
CA ALA A 12 -28.91 -7.92 1.91
C ALA A 12 -28.37 -6.91 2.94
N ARG A 13 -29.21 -6.46 3.87
CA ARG A 13 -28.79 -5.56 4.96
C ARG A 13 -27.75 -6.25 5.85
N SER A 14 -27.98 -7.49 6.26
CA SER A 14 -27.02 -8.24 7.08
C SER A 14 -25.67 -8.41 6.37
N ALA A 15 -25.68 -8.71 5.07
CA ALA A 15 -24.46 -8.89 4.27
C ALA A 15 -23.70 -7.58 4.06
N ILE A 16 -24.38 -6.47 3.79
CA ILE A 16 -23.77 -5.17 3.48
C ILE A 16 -23.25 -4.48 4.76
N PHE A 17 -23.98 -4.59 5.87
CA PHE A 17 -23.65 -3.93 7.13
C PHE A 17 -22.91 -4.84 8.12
N LYS A 18 -22.16 -5.82 7.60
CA LYS A 18 -21.29 -6.63 8.45
C LYS A 18 -20.22 -5.74 9.08
N GLN A 19 -20.12 -5.78 10.40
CA GLN A 19 -19.12 -5.01 11.13
C GLN A 19 -17.69 -5.45 10.75
N SER A 20 -16.81 -4.48 10.54
CA SER A 20 -15.38 -4.70 10.30
C SER A 20 -14.59 -4.65 11.61
N GLU A 21 -13.43 -5.30 11.61
CA GLU A 21 -12.41 -5.14 12.65
C GLU A 21 -11.62 -3.84 12.43
N SER A 22 -11.01 -3.32 13.50
CA SER A 22 -10.12 -2.17 13.39
C SER A 22 -8.73 -2.63 12.96
N LEU A 23 -8.15 -1.92 11.99
CA LEU A 23 -6.77 -2.10 11.52
C LEU A 23 -5.85 -0.93 11.93
N GLU A 24 -6.29 -0.09 12.87
CA GLU A 24 -5.51 1.06 13.31
C GLU A 24 -4.13 0.64 13.82
N GLY A 25 -3.08 1.26 13.27
CA GLY A 25 -1.68 0.95 13.60
C GLY A 25 -1.13 -0.35 12.99
N THR A 26 -1.94 -1.13 12.26
CA THR A 26 -1.49 -2.42 11.68
C THR A 26 -1.03 -2.30 10.23
N CYS A 27 -1.58 -1.37 9.46
CA CYS A 27 -1.25 -1.17 8.05
C CYS A 27 -1.09 0.31 7.72
N ALA A 28 -0.23 0.61 6.75
CA ALA A 28 -0.11 1.95 6.19
C ALA A 28 -1.41 2.35 5.47
N SER A 29 -1.85 3.59 5.67
CA SER A 29 -3.00 4.13 4.96
C SER A 29 -2.65 4.40 3.50
N ILE A 30 -3.59 4.13 2.58
CA ILE A 30 -3.42 4.46 1.17
C ILE A 30 -3.52 5.97 1.00
N LYS A 31 -2.41 6.58 0.56
CA LYS A 31 -2.27 8.02 0.33
C LYS A 31 -1.23 8.26 -0.76
N GLY A 32 -1.63 8.97 -1.81
CA GLY A 32 -0.72 9.45 -2.86
C GLY A 32 -0.06 10.78 -2.49
N TYR A 33 0.87 11.22 -3.35
CA TYR A 33 1.50 12.53 -3.21
C TYR A 33 0.48 13.67 -3.29
N ASP A 34 0.59 14.62 -2.36
CA ASP A 34 -0.22 15.83 -2.35
C ASP A 34 0.50 16.95 -3.12
N PHE A 35 0.02 17.23 -4.33
CA PHE A 35 0.56 18.27 -5.21
C PHE A 35 0.37 19.70 -4.69
N ASN A 36 -0.40 19.92 -3.62
CA ASN A 36 -0.39 21.21 -2.93
C ASN A 36 0.98 21.53 -2.32
N ASN A 37 1.85 20.52 -2.15
CA ASN A 37 3.25 20.70 -1.74
C ASN A 37 4.19 21.05 -2.92
N GLY A 38 3.64 21.41 -4.08
CA GLY A 38 4.40 21.70 -5.29
C GLY A 38 4.83 20.45 -6.05
N ILE A 39 5.90 20.57 -6.85
CA ILE A 39 6.47 19.43 -7.59
C ILE A 39 7.76 19.01 -6.89
N ASN A 40 7.65 18.07 -5.96
CA ASN A 40 8.79 17.42 -5.31
C ASN A 40 8.89 15.97 -5.78
N TYR A 41 9.80 15.68 -6.70
CA TYR A 41 9.99 14.34 -7.26
C TYR A 41 10.42 13.30 -6.22
N SER A 42 11.21 13.70 -5.21
CA SER A 42 11.64 12.78 -4.16
C SER A 42 10.44 12.30 -3.34
N GLU A 43 9.60 13.23 -2.88
CA GLU A 43 8.39 12.89 -2.12
C GLU A 43 7.31 12.23 -2.99
N LEU A 44 7.21 12.59 -4.27
CA LEU A 44 6.36 11.91 -5.23
C LEU A 44 6.74 10.43 -5.35
N LEU A 45 8.02 10.13 -5.60
CA LEU A 45 8.51 8.75 -5.74
C LEU A 45 8.39 7.97 -4.42
N LYS A 46 8.67 8.60 -3.27
CA LYS A 46 8.45 7.98 -1.96
C LYS A 46 6.98 7.63 -1.71
N SER A 47 6.05 8.47 -2.15
CA SER A 47 4.61 8.22 -1.96
C SER A 47 4.09 6.99 -2.70
N LEU A 48 4.85 6.45 -3.65
CA LEU A 48 4.44 5.29 -4.44
C LEU A 48 4.15 4.08 -3.54
N VAL A 49 4.93 3.88 -2.46
CA VAL A 49 4.72 2.79 -1.49
C VAL A 49 3.30 2.77 -0.90
N SER A 50 2.71 3.95 -0.69
CA SER A 50 1.36 4.12 -0.14
C SER A 50 0.30 4.46 -1.19
N THR A 51 0.63 4.47 -2.48
CA THR A 51 -0.32 4.85 -3.55
C THR A 51 -1.22 3.68 -3.99
N GLY A 52 -0.75 2.45 -3.89
CA GLY A 52 -1.50 1.24 -4.22
C GLY A 52 -1.20 0.67 -5.62
N PHE A 53 -1.73 -0.53 -5.89
CA PHE A 53 -1.52 -1.27 -7.14
C PHE A 53 -0.03 -1.40 -7.52
N GLN A 54 0.34 -1.11 -8.77
CA GLN A 54 1.73 -1.18 -9.24
C GLN A 54 2.61 -0.06 -8.69
N ALA A 55 2.03 1.05 -8.21
CA ALA A 55 2.82 2.09 -7.57
C ALA A 55 3.47 1.56 -6.29
N SER A 56 2.73 0.85 -5.45
CA SER A 56 3.29 0.23 -4.24
C SER A 56 4.40 -0.77 -4.56
N ASN A 57 4.19 -1.64 -5.56
CA ASN A 57 5.22 -2.58 -6.01
C ASN A 57 6.49 -1.87 -6.50
N LEU A 58 6.36 -0.72 -7.18
CA LEU A 58 7.51 0.07 -7.61
C LEU A 58 8.24 0.71 -6.41
N GLY A 59 7.50 1.20 -5.42
CA GLY A 59 8.07 1.69 -4.16
C GLY A 59 8.88 0.60 -3.44
N ASP A 60 8.28 -0.59 -3.28
CA ASP A 60 8.94 -1.75 -2.66
C ASP A 60 10.20 -2.20 -3.44
N ALA A 61 10.15 -2.15 -4.77
CA ALA A 61 11.29 -2.48 -5.62
C ALA A 61 12.46 -1.50 -5.44
N ILE A 62 12.17 -0.20 -5.31
CA ILE A 62 13.19 0.83 -5.02
C ILE A 62 13.87 0.54 -3.68
N ASP A 63 13.09 0.27 -2.64
CA ASP A 63 13.62 -0.04 -1.31
C ASP A 63 14.44 -1.34 -1.30
N THR A 64 13.97 -2.35 -2.02
CA THR A 64 14.67 -3.62 -2.20
C THR A 64 16.02 -3.43 -2.88
N VAL A 65 16.10 -2.65 -3.96
CA VAL A 65 17.36 -2.37 -4.65
C VAL A 65 18.30 -1.56 -3.75
N ASN A 66 17.79 -0.57 -3.01
CA ASN A 66 18.60 0.22 -2.07
C ASN A 66 19.24 -0.65 -0.98
N GLN A 67 18.57 -1.72 -0.53
CA GLN A 67 19.14 -2.69 0.41
C GLN A 67 20.26 -3.55 -0.21
N MET A 68 20.26 -3.75 -1.53
CA MET A 68 21.30 -4.51 -2.24
C MET A 68 22.61 -3.71 -2.41
N VAL A 69 22.54 -2.38 -2.57
CA VAL A 69 23.68 -1.53 -2.90
C VAL A 69 24.84 -1.61 -1.88
N PRO A 70 24.60 -1.54 -0.55
CA PRO A 70 25.67 -1.72 0.43
C PRO A 70 26.35 -3.09 0.33
N THR A 71 25.56 -4.14 0.09
CA THR A 71 26.05 -5.52 -0.06
C THR A 71 26.93 -5.66 -1.30
N THR A 72 26.57 -5.04 -2.42
CA THR A 72 27.41 -5.03 -3.63
C THR A 72 28.74 -4.32 -3.37
N ASN A 73 28.75 -3.19 -2.66
CA ASN A 73 30.00 -2.49 -2.34
C ASN A 73 30.93 -3.31 -1.45
N SER A 74 30.40 -4.08 -0.48
CA SER A 74 31.22 -4.99 0.32
C SER A 74 31.83 -6.14 -0.49
N LEU A 75 31.08 -6.67 -1.48
CA LEU A 75 31.53 -7.75 -2.39
C LEU A 75 32.55 -7.31 -3.47
N LEU A 76 32.75 -6.01 -3.63
CA LEU A 76 33.81 -5.46 -4.50
C LEU A 76 35.11 -5.21 -3.74
N LEU A 77 35.03 -5.05 -2.41
CA LEU A 77 36.20 -4.78 -1.56
C LEU A 77 36.88 -6.07 -1.09
N ASP A 78 36.15 -7.18 -0.94
CA ASP A 78 36.66 -8.50 -0.57
C ASP A 78 37.33 -9.26 -1.73
N SER A 79 36.96 -8.95 -2.98
CA SER A 79 37.55 -9.50 -4.21
C SER A 79 38.87 -8.85 -4.64
N SER A 80 39.33 -7.83 -3.89
CA SER A 80 40.59 -7.12 -4.12
C SER A 80 41.74 -7.54 -3.17
N ALA A 81 41.57 -8.64 -2.41
CA ALA A 81 42.55 -9.17 -1.46
C ALA A 81 43.21 -10.48 -1.95
#